data_AF-A0A7W7QEA4-F1
#
_entry.id   AF-A0A7W7QEA4-F1
#
_cell.length_a   1.000
_cell.length_b   1.000
_cell.length_c   1.000
_cell.angle_alpha   90.00
_cell.angle_beta   90.00
_cell.angle_gamma   90.00
#
_symmetry.space_group_name_H-M   'P 1'
#
loop_
_entity.id
_entity.type
_entity.pdbx_description
1 polymer ?
#
loop_
_entity_poly.entity_id
_entity_poly.type
_entity_poly.pdbx_seq_one_letter_code
_entity_poly.pdbx_strand_id
1 'polypeptide(L)'
;MTDRIKVSFGSMEQLAGDIRGQVSAIEGNLTDLGSQIRNLEQDWRGGASEGFQVTKQKWFDAADSLRGTLARIETAVVQSTQGYGDAEKKNASRWE
;
A
#
# COMPACT_ATOMS: atom_id res chain seq x y z
N MET A 1 -6.12 23.85 24.16
CA MET A 1 -5.09 23.33 23.22
C MET A 1 -5.22 21.82 23.00
N THR A 2 -5.51 21.02 24.03
CA THR A 2 -5.65 19.55 23.98
C THR A 2 -6.72 19.06 22.99
N ASP A 3 -7.84 19.78 22.86
CA ASP A 3 -8.94 19.42 21.96
C ASP A 3 -8.52 19.39 20.48
N ARG A 4 -7.72 20.39 20.04
CA ARG A 4 -7.20 20.46 18.67
C ARG A 4 -6.22 19.33 18.34
N ILE A 5 -5.49 18.83 19.34
CA ILE A 5 -4.56 17.70 19.19
C ILE A 5 -5.34 16.40 18.99
N LYS A 6 -6.40 16.16 19.78
CA LYS A 6 -7.27 14.98 19.64
C LYS A 6 -7.98 14.92 18.29
N VAL A 7 -8.51 16.04 17.80
CA VAL A 7 -9.14 16.11 16.46
C VAL A 7 -8.12 15.80 15.36
N SER A 8 -6.90 16.35 15.46
CA SER A 8 -5.83 16.05 14.50
C SER A 8 -5.46 14.57 14.52
N PHE A 9 -5.38 13.94 15.69
CA PHE A 9 -5.06 12.51 15.83
C PHE A 9 -6.14 11.62 15.19
N GLY A 10 -7.42 11.85 15.51
CA GLY A 10 -8.53 11.10 14.90
C GLY A 10 -8.56 11.21 13.37
N SER A 11 -8.26 12.40 12.82
CA SER A 11 -8.17 12.59 11.37
C SER A 11 -7.00 11.82 10.72
N MET A 12 -5.89 11.64 11.44
CA MET A 12 -4.74 10.87 10.96
C MET A 12 -4.99 9.36 11.01
N GLU A 13 -5.65 8.85 12.07
CA GLU A 13 -6.04 7.45 12.15
C GLU A 13 -7.02 7.07 11.04
N GLN A 14 -7.97 7.95 10.72
CA GLN A 14 -8.89 7.76 9.60
C GLN A 14 -8.13 7.70 8.27
N LEU A 15 -7.26 8.69 7.99
CA LEU A 15 -6.45 8.71 6.78
C LEU A 15 -5.57 7.44 6.66
N ALA A 16 -5.01 6.97 7.77
CA ALA A 16 -4.25 5.73 7.81
C ALA A 16 -5.09 4.52 7.44
N GLY A 17 -6.34 4.47 7.91
CA GLY A 17 -7.32 3.45 7.52
C GLY A 17 -7.65 3.49 6.03
N ASP A 18 -7.91 4.68 5.50
CA ASP A 18 -8.22 4.88 4.07
C ASP A 18 -7.07 4.43 3.18
N ILE A 19 -5.83 4.79 3.53
CA ILE A 19 -4.63 4.36 2.79
C ILE A 19 -4.48 2.84 2.80
N ARG A 20 -4.65 2.18 3.96
CA ARG A 20 -4.60 0.71 4.02
C ARG A 20 -5.67 0.06 3.15
N GLY A 21 -6.88 0.62 3.13
CA GLY A 21 -7.96 0.16 2.24
C GLY A 21 -7.59 0.27 0.76
N GLN A 22 -7.01 1.40 0.35
CA GLN A 22 -6.54 1.61 -1.02
C GLN A 22 -5.40 0.67 -1.40
N VAL A 23 -4.42 0.46 -0.51
CA VAL A 23 -3.33 -0.50 -0.72
C VAL A 23 -3.88 -1.91 -0.96
N SER A 24 -4.82 -2.36 -0.11
CA SER A 24 -5.45 -3.67 -0.26
C SER A 24 -6.20 -3.81 -1.58
N ALA A 25 -6.89 -2.76 -2.04
CA ALA A 25 -7.59 -2.76 -3.32
C ALA A 25 -6.61 -2.87 -4.50
N ILE A 26 -5.47 -2.18 -4.44
CA ILE A 26 -4.43 -2.25 -5.46
C ILE A 26 -3.81 -3.66 -5.51
N GLU A 27 -3.50 -4.26 -4.36
CA GLU A 27 -2.99 -5.64 -4.29
C GLU A 27 -3.97 -6.66 -4.87
N GLY A 28 -5.27 -6.48 -4.64
CA GLY A 28 -6.32 -7.27 -5.27
C GLY A 28 -6.26 -7.18 -6.80
N ASN A 29 -6.24 -5.97 -7.34
CA ASN A 29 -6.15 -5.72 -8.78
C ASN A 29 -4.88 -6.31 -9.41
N LEU A 30 -3.73 -6.19 -8.73
CA LEU A 30 -2.46 -6.80 -9.17
C LEU A 30 -2.59 -8.32 -9.22
N THR A 31 -3.18 -8.93 -8.19
CA THR A 31 -3.36 -10.38 -8.10
C THR A 31 -4.29 -10.91 -9.19
N ASP A 32 -5.40 -10.22 -9.44
CA ASP A 32 -6.39 -10.58 -10.45
C ASP A 32 -5.79 -10.50 -11.85
N LEU A 33 -5.17 -9.38 -12.19
CA LEU A 33 -4.56 -9.18 -13.50
C LEU A 33 -3.39 -10.14 -13.74
N GLY A 34 -2.58 -10.41 -12.71
CA GLY A 34 -1.49 -11.38 -12.80
C GLY A 34 -1.99 -12.81 -13.02
N SER A 35 -3.16 -13.15 -12.47
CA SER A 35 -3.80 -14.46 -12.71
C SER A 35 -4.34 -14.57 -14.12
N GLN A 36 -4.95 -13.50 -14.65
CA GLN A 36 -5.38 -13.46 -16.05
C GLN A 36 -4.21 -13.63 -17.03
N ILE A 37 -3.08 -12.95 -16.76
CA ILE A 37 -1.86 -13.07 -17.59
C ILE A 37 -1.32 -14.50 -17.57
N ARG A 38 -1.29 -15.16 -16.41
CA ARG A 38 -0.87 -16.57 -16.30
C ARG A 38 -1.80 -17.53 -17.03
N ASN A 39 -3.10 -17.28 -17.04
CA ASN A 39 -4.05 -18.09 -17.78
C ASN A 39 -3.84 -17.91 -19.30
N LEU A 40 -3.67 -16.68 -19.77
CA LEU A 40 -3.37 -16.40 -21.19
C LEU A 40 -2.09 -17.07 -21.67
N GLU A 41 -1.08 -17.23 -20.80
CA GLU A 41 0.14 -17.97 -21.12
C GLU A 41 -0.11 -19.44 -21.46
N GLN A 42 -1.11 -20.08 -20.84
CA GLN A 42 -1.43 -21.47 -21.12
C GLN A 42 -1.97 -21.63 -22.55
N ASP A 43 -2.75 -20.66 -23.02
CA ASP A 43 -3.39 -20.67 -24.35
C ASP A 43 -2.42 -20.25 -25.48
N TRP A 44 -1.43 -19.40 -25.18
CA TRP A 44 -0.53 -18.80 -26.18
C TRP A 44 0.83 -19.50 -26.41
N ARG A 45 0.96 -20.78 -26.01
CA ARG A 45 2.20 -21.56 -26.21
C ARG A 45 2.63 -21.79 -27.68
N GLY A 46 1.90 -21.29 -28.69
CA GLY A 46 2.21 -21.47 -30.12
C GLY A 46 2.60 -20.18 -30.86
N GLY A 47 3.79 -20.16 -31.47
CA GLY A 47 4.23 -19.25 -32.55
C GLY A 47 4.50 -17.77 -32.20
N ALA A 48 3.71 -17.16 -31.32
CA ALA A 48 3.77 -15.73 -30.99
C ALA A 48 4.35 -15.44 -29.58
N SER A 49 5.19 -16.34 -29.06
CA SER A 49 5.50 -16.37 -27.63
C SER A 49 6.46 -15.27 -27.14
N GLU A 50 7.39 -14.79 -27.96
CA GLU A 50 8.49 -13.95 -27.47
C GLU A 50 8.02 -12.56 -27.01
N GLY A 51 7.21 -11.89 -27.82
CA GLY A 51 6.65 -10.57 -27.46
C GLY A 51 5.71 -10.61 -26.25
N PHE A 52 4.95 -11.70 -26.12
CA PHE A 52 4.10 -11.93 -24.94
C PHE A 52 4.93 -12.17 -23.69
N GLN A 53 5.96 -13.02 -23.74
CA GLN A 53 6.84 -13.28 -22.60
C GLN A 53 7.57 -12.01 -22.12
N VAL A 54 8.03 -11.16 -23.05
CA VAL A 54 8.63 -9.86 -22.71
C VAL A 54 7.62 -8.96 -22.01
N THR A 55 6.39 -8.88 -22.52
CA THR A 55 5.34 -8.02 -21.93
C THR A 55 4.90 -8.54 -20.57
N LYS A 56 4.75 -9.86 -20.43
CA LYS A 56 4.47 -10.55 -19.17
C LYS A 56 5.54 -10.22 -18.13
N GLN A 57 6.82 -10.37 -18.46
CA GLN A 57 7.91 -10.08 -17.53
C GLN A 57 7.87 -8.62 -17.06
N LYS A 58 7.74 -7.67 -18.00
CA LYS A 58 7.60 -6.23 -17.68
C LYS A 58 6.44 -5.96 -16.73
N TRP A 59 5.32 -6.64 -16.91
CA TRP A 59 4.16 -6.50 -16.03
C TRP A 59 4.47 -6.99 -14.60
N PHE A 60 5.08 -8.17 -14.46
CA PHE A 60 5.45 -8.72 -13.14
C PHE A 60 6.49 -7.85 -12.43
N ASP A 61 7.48 -7.32 -13.16
CA ASP A 61 8.48 -6.41 -12.60
C ASP A 61 7.85 -5.10 -12.10
N ALA A 62 6.93 -4.53 -12.89
CA ALA A 62 6.20 -3.32 -12.51
C ALA A 62 5.27 -3.58 -11.30
N ALA A 63 4.62 -4.74 -11.25
CA ALA A 63 3.79 -5.14 -10.12
C ALA A 63 4.63 -5.22 -8.84
N ASP A 64 5.78 -5.89 -8.87
CA ASP A 64 6.68 -6.01 -7.72
C ASP A 64 7.19 -4.65 -7.22
N SER A 65 7.58 -3.77 -8.14
CA SER A 65 7.96 -2.39 -7.82
C SER A 65 6.83 -1.61 -7.12
N LEU A 66 5.60 -1.77 -7.59
CA LEU A 66 4.43 -1.15 -6.98
C LEU A 66 4.19 -1.70 -5.56
N ARG A 67 4.26 -3.01 -5.36
CA ARG A 67 4.18 -3.62 -4.02
C ARG A 67 5.22 -3.06 -3.06
N GLY A 68 6.47 -2.92 -3.53
CA GLY A 68 7.55 -2.31 -2.76
C GLY A 68 7.24 -0.86 -2.36
N THR A 69 6.60 -0.09 -3.24
CA THR A 69 6.16 1.28 -2.95
C THR A 69 5.00 1.31 -1.95
N LEU A 70 4.01 0.43 -2.09
CA LEU A 70 2.88 0.31 -1.16
C LEU A 70 3.35 -0.05 0.25
N ALA A 71 4.29 -0.99 0.39
CA ALA A 71 4.88 -1.35 1.69
C ALA A 71 5.60 -0.16 2.37
N ARG A 72 6.27 0.71 1.58
CA ARG A 72 6.88 1.94 2.09
C ARG A 72 5.83 2.94 2.57
N ILE A 73 4.72 3.06 1.84
CA ILE A 73 3.59 3.91 2.23
C ILE A 73 2.99 3.41 3.55
N GLU A 74 2.73 2.12 3.68
CA GLU A 74 2.22 1.54 4.93
C GLU A 74 3.15 1.82 6.11
N THR A 75 4.46 1.64 5.92
CA THR A 75 5.46 1.93 6.96
C THR A 75 5.43 3.40 7.38
N ALA A 76 5.36 4.32 6.41
CA ALA A 76 5.30 5.75 6.70
C ALA A 76 4.02 6.14 7.46
N VAL A 77 2.88 5.52 7.11
CA VAL A 77 1.61 5.71 7.80
C VAL A 77 1.70 5.23 9.25
N VAL A 78 2.23 4.03 9.50
CA VAL A 78 2.41 3.49 10.86
C VAL A 78 3.33 4.40 11.69
N GLN A 79 4.46 4.82 11.13
CA GLN A 79 5.40 5.72 11.80
C GLN A 79 4.75 7.07 12.16
N SER A 80 3.93 7.62 11.27
CA SER A 80 3.20 8.86 11.52
C SER A 80 2.23 8.72 12.70
N THR A 81 1.48 7.61 12.76
CA THR A 81 0.55 7.36 13.88
C THR A 81 1.27 7.15 15.23
N GLN A 82 2.40 6.44 15.24
CA GLN A 82 3.18 6.18 16.47
C GLN A 82 3.84 7.45 17.02
N GLY A 83 4.46 8.26 16.16
CA GLY A 83 5.14 9.50 16.56
C GLY A 83 4.20 10.51 17.24
N TYR A 84 2.92 10.51 16.88
CA TYR A 84 1.92 11.37 17.50
C TYR A 84 1.45 10.85 18.87
N GLY A 85 1.28 9.53 19.05
CA GLY A 85 0.91 8.95 20.35
C GLY A 85 1.96 9.19 21.43
N ASP A 86 3.25 9.11 21.07
CA ASP A 86 4.35 9.43 21.99
C ASP A 86 4.41 10.92 22.31
N ALA A 87 4.14 11.79 21.33
CA ALA A 87 4.07 13.24 21.54
C ALA A 87 2.91 13.63 22.47
N GLU A 88 1.74 12.98 22.34
CA GLU A 88 0.60 13.23 23.22
C GLU A 88 0.88 12.78 24.64
N LYS A 89 1.40 11.55 24.85
CA LYS A 89 1.78 11.05 26.19
C LYS A 89 2.79 11.99 26.86
N LYS A 90 3.78 12.46 26.12
CA LYS A 90 4.83 13.35 26.63
C LYS A 90 4.32 14.77 26.93
N ASN A 91 3.29 15.24 26.26
CA ASN A 91 2.65 16.52 26.58
C ASN A 91 1.64 16.39 27.73
N ALA A 92 0.87 15.30 27.77
CA ALA A 92 -0.03 15.00 28.88
C ALA A 92 0.75 14.87 30.20
N SER A 93 1.89 14.17 30.19
CA SER A 93 2.76 14.02 31.36
C SER A 93 3.50 15.31 31.78
N ARG A 94 3.42 16.38 30.99
CA ARG A 94 3.98 17.70 31.35
C ARG A 94 2.95 18.62 31.99
N TRP A 95 1.67 18.29 31.84
CA TRP A 95 0.55 19.14 32.28
C TRP A 95 -0.20 18.52 33.47
N GLU A 96 0.22 17.34 33.93
CA GLU A 96 0.08 16.85 35.31
C GLU A 96 1.25 17.32 36.16
#